data_AF-A0AAV8CPW6-F1
#
_entry.id   AF-A0AAV8CPW6-F1
#
_cell.length_a   1.000
_cell.length_b   1.000
_cell.length_c   1.000
_cell.angle_alpha   90.00
_cell.angle_beta   90.00
_cell.angle_gamma   90.00
#
_symmetry.space_group_name_H-M   'P 1'
#
loop_
_entity.id
_entity.type
_entity.pdbx_description
1 polymer ?
#
loop_
_entity_poly.entity_id
_entity_poly.type
_entity_poly.pdbx_seq_one_letter_code
_entity_poly.pdbx_strand_id
1 'polypeptide(L)'
;MAMAGVRTLLLRQALCTLPRPKIPLSPSPQIFLARTKSPSLLSFSSSSSANSPSPTSTSETTNYLILSDEELMAQRDMDTYKATGPGGQHRNKRETAVRLKHLPSGITAQAAEDRSQHKNRASALSRLRTLIALRVRNQIDLEAYSPPIELLQILPLKSTIRGSDVGNQIGPKNPKFAPGMKAMLDLIYSVEGSVSETAKLLGLSTGALSRLILSDDSLRVAVNEIRASKGLKPLR
;
A
#
# COMPACT_ATOMS: atom_id res chain seq x y z
N MET A 1 -50.59 38.78 27.05
CA MET A 1 -49.69 38.51 28.20
C MET A 1 -48.54 37.67 27.67
N ALA A 2 -47.44 38.23 27.17
CA ALA A 2 -46.37 38.99 27.82
C ALA A 2 -45.40 38.12 28.65
N MET A 3 -44.11 38.30 28.33
CA MET A 3 -42.88 37.99 29.10
C MET A 3 -42.36 36.53 29.05
N ALA A 4 -41.05 36.23 29.05
CA ALA A 4 -39.79 36.95 28.86
C ALA A 4 -38.61 35.94 29.02
N GLY A 5 -37.41 36.31 28.55
CA GLY A 5 -36.11 35.78 29.02
C GLY A 5 -35.46 34.74 28.11
N VAL A 6 -34.60 35.09 27.15
CA VAL A 6 -33.19 35.52 27.30
C VAL A 6 -32.37 34.59 28.20
N ARG A 7 -31.52 33.76 27.58
CA ARG A 7 -30.22 33.35 28.15
C ARG A 7 -29.21 33.02 27.05
N THR A 8 -28.51 34.08 26.67
CA THR A 8 -27.16 34.09 26.10
C THR A 8 -26.22 33.23 26.95
N LEU A 9 -25.43 32.35 26.33
CA LEU A 9 -24.08 32.03 26.79
C LEU A 9 -23.27 31.43 25.64
N LEU A 10 -22.37 32.27 25.14
CA LEU A 10 -21.19 31.94 24.35
C LEU A 10 -20.45 30.75 24.95
N LEU A 11 -20.26 29.67 24.18
CA LEU A 11 -19.14 28.76 24.41
C LEU A 11 -18.07 29.00 23.36
N ARG A 12 -17.04 29.69 23.84
CA ARG A 12 -15.80 30.05 23.17
C ARG A 12 -15.06 28.83 22.64
N GLN A 13 -14.43 29.08 21.50
CA GLN A 13 -13.23 28.46 20.97
C GLN A 13 -12.29 27.89 22.05
N ALA A 14 -11.98 26.60 21.96
CA ALA A 14 -10.80 26.00 22.57
C ALA A 14 -9.94 25.39 21.46
N LEU A 15 -9.10 26.25 20.87
CA LEU A 15 -7.95 25.84 20.06
C LEU A 15 -6.94 25.17 21.00
N CYS A 16 -7.05 23.85 21.17
CA CYS A 16 -6.03 23.06 21.84
C CYS A 16 -4.84 22.91 20.88
N THR A 17 -3.91 23.85 20.98
CA THR A 17 -2.59 23.81 20.35
C THR A 17 -1.72 22.81 21.12
N LEU A 18 -1.64 21.58 20.64
CA LEU A 18 -0.71 20.59 21.18
C LEU A 18 0.73 20.97 20.80
N PRO A 19 1.68 21.05 21.76
CA PRO A 19 3.08 21.34 21.48
C PRO A 19 3.75 20.13 20.81
N ARG A 20 4.41 20.36 19.67
CA ARG A 20 5.21 19.35 18.97
C ARG A 20 6.45 18.98 19.79
N PRO A 21 6.76 17.68 19.99
CA PRO A 21 8.02 17.28 20.61
C PRO A 21 9.20 17.53 19.66
N LYS A 22 10.20 18.29 20.13
CA LYS A 22 11.51 18.45 19.47
C LYS A 22 12.30 17.16 19.64
N ILE A 23 12.61 16.48 18.54
CA ILE A 23 13.54 15.35 18.51
C ILE A 23 14.96 15.91 18.27
N PRO A 24 15.94 15.63 19.15
CA PRO A 24 17.31 16.06 18.94
C PRO A 24 18.00 15.19 17.87
N LEU A 25 18.59 15.85 16.88
CA LEU A 25 19.48 15.28 15.88
C LEU A 25 20.77 14.80 16.57
N SER A 26 21.10 13.51 16.40
CA SER A 26 22.40 12.96 16.79
C SER A 26 23.48 13.29 15.75
N PRO A 27 24.75 13.48 16.16
CA PRO A 27 25.85 13.78 15.26
C PRO A 27 26.43 12.51 14.61
N SER A 28 26.68 12.60 13.30
CA SER A 28 27.39 11.58 12.50
C SER A 28 28.85 11.43 12.95
N PRO A 29 29.39 10.20 13.08
CA PRO A 29 30.81 10.01 13.34
C PRO A 29 31.64 10.21 12.06
N GLN A 30 32.67 11.07 12.15
CA GLN A 30 33.69 11.22 11.13
C GLN A 30 34.59 9.98 11.10
N ILE A 31 34.71 9.36 9.93
CA ILE A 31 35.64 8.26 9.69
C ILE A 31 36.94 8.84 9.12
N PHE A 32 38.02 8.57 9.85
CA PHE A 32 39.41 8.92 9.56
C PHE A 32 39.88 8.37 8.21
N LEU A 33 40.52 9.24 7.41
CA LEU A 33 41.37 8.83 6.28
C LEU A 33 42.64 8.15 6.80
N ALA A 34 42.83 6.88 6.46
CA ALA A 34 44.13 6.22 6.53
C ALA A 34 44.67 5.98 5.10
N ARG A 35 45.62 6.83 4.73
CA ARG A 35 46.46 6.73 3.54
C ARG A 35 47.55 5.70 3.78
N THR A 36 47.57 4.59 3.04
CA THR A 36 48.79 3.78 2.89
C THR A 36 49.00 3.38 1.43
N LYS A 37 50.27 3.39 1.05
CA LYS A 37 50.80 3.28 -0.31
C LYS A 37 50.74 1.84 -0.83
N SER A 38 50.54 1.73 -2.14
CA SER A 38 50.97 0.63 -3.05
C SER A 38 52.48 0.35 -2.90
N PRO A 39 53.10 -0.74 -3.46
CA PRO A 39 52.74 -1.40 -4.73
C PRO A 39 53.02 -2.92 -4.85
N SER A 40 52.52 -3.57 -5.91
CA SER A 40 53.31 -4.36 -6.87
C SER A 40 52.44 -5.16 -7.84
N LEU A 41 53.00 -5.31 -9.03
CA LEU A 41 52.43 -5.77 -10.29
C LEU A 41 52.43 -7.30 -10.39
N LEU A 42 51.39 -7.90 -10.98
CA LEU A 42 51.55 -9.03 -11.91
C LEU A 42 50.40 -9.05 -12.93
N SER A 43 50.77 -9.11 -14.20
CA SER A 43 49.89 -9.36 -15.34
C SER A 43 49.51 -10.83 -15.42
N PHE A 44 48.25 -11.14 -15.75
CA PHE A 44 47.95 -12.37 -16.46
C PHE A 44 46.77 -12.19 -17.43
N SER A 45 46.90 -12.88 -18.55
CA SER A 45 46.22 -12.67 -19.82
C SER A 45 44.76 -13.14 -19.86
N SER A 46 44.07 -12.57 -20.83
CA SER A 46 42.71 -12.80 -21.28
C SER A 46 42.38 -14.28 -21.60
N SER A 47 41.23 -14.74 -21.13
CA SER A 47 40.42 -15.73 -21.84
C SER A 47 38.95 -15.56 -21.47
N SER A 48 38.16 -15.32 -22.50
CA SER A 48 36.70 -15.22 -22.56
C SER A 48 36.00 -16.34 -21.80
N SER A 49 34.99 -16.00 -21.00
CA SER A 49 33.66 -16.63 -21.14
C SER A 49 32.64 -15.83 -20.35
N ALA A 50 31.49 -15.67 -20.97
CA ALA A 50 30.34 -14.94 -20.48
C ALA A 50 29.92 -15.39 -19.08
N ASN A 51 29.72 -14.41 -18.20
CA ASN A 51 28.58 -14.32 -17.30
C ASN A 51 28.68 -12.98 -16.59
N SER A 52 28.09 -11.97 -17.20
CA SER A 52 27.74 -10.73 -16.52
C SER A 52 26.52 -11.04 -15.65
N PRO A 53 26.58 -11.06 -14.31
CA PRO A 53 25.39 -10.78 -13.55
C PRO A 53 25.21 -9.27 -13.65
N SER A 54 24.47 -8.83 -14.67
CA SER A 54 23.91 -7.48 -14.68
C SER A 54 23.15 -7.28 -13.37
N PRO A 55 23.43 -6.24 -12.57
CA PRO A 55 22.49 -5.84 -11.54
C PRO A 55 21.30 -5.20 -12.25
N THR A 56 20.31 -6.01 -12.61
CA THR A 56 18.96 -5.54 -12.92
C THR A 56 18.30 -5.07 -11.62
N SER A 57 18.82 -3.98 -11.05
CA SER A 57 18.45 -3.48 -9.72
C SER A 57 17.40 -2.35 -9.83
N THR A 58 16.29 -2.59 -10.52
CA THR A 58 15.17 -1.61 -10.58
C THR A 58 13.76 -2.22 -10.64
N SER A 59 13.57 -3.54 -10.47
CA SER A 59 12.25 -4.17 -10.62
C SER A 59 11.91 -5.24 -9.56
N GLU A 60 12.54 -5.19 -8.39
CA GLU A 60 12.37 -6.28 -7.39
C GLU A 60 11.17 -6.10 -6.43
N THR A 61 10.48 -4.96 -6.45
CA THR A 61 9.44 -4.65 -5.43
C THR A 61 7.98 -4.87 -5.89
N THR A 62 7.70 -5.59 -6.98
CA THR A 62 6.34 -5.58 -7.58
C THR A 62 5.57 -6.89 -7.69
N ASN A 63 6.09 -8.06 -7.31
CA ASN A 63 5.34 -9.29 -7.60
C ASN A 63 4.62 -9.95 -6.42
N TYR A 64 4.70 -9.44 -5.19
CA TYR A 64 4.02 -10.07 -4.03
C TYR A 64 2.49 -10.24 -4.19
N LEU A 65 1.87 -9.40 -5.00
CA LEU A 65 0.41 -9.46 -5.25
C LEU A 65 0.03 -10.37 -6.41
N ILE A 66 0.97 -10.71 -7.28
CA ILE A 66 0.77 -11.59 -8.45
C ILE A 66 1.15 -13.03 -8.10
N LEU A 67 2.06 -13.21 -7.13
CA LEU A 67 2.46 -14.51 -6.62
C LEU A 67 1.26 -15.37 -6.17
N SER A 68 1.39 -16.66 -6.40
CA SER A 68 0.43 -17.67 -5.97
C SER A 68 0.25 -17.63 -4.44
N ASP A 69 -0.89 -18.14 -3.98
CA ASP A 69 -1.17 -18.23 -2.55
C ASP A 69 -0.06 -19.00 -1.81
N GLU A 70 0.52 -20.02 -2.44
CA GLU A 70 1.59 -20.87 -1.89
C GLU A 70 2.93 -20.14 -1.74
N GLU A 71 3.33 -19.34 -2.72
CA GLU A 71 4.58 -18.56 -2.64
C GLU A 71 4.46 -17.44 -1.61
N LEU A 72 3.33 -16.75 -1.57
CA LEU A 72 3.07 -15.72 -0.56
C LEU A 72 3.00 -16.34 0.86
N MET A 73 2.57 -17.59 0.95
CA MET A 73 2.56 -18.38 2.17
C MET A 73 3.96 -18.74 2.68
N ALA A 74 4.94 -18.91 1.79
CA ALA A 74 6.31 -19.25 2.17
C ALA A 74 7.07 -18.05 2.76
N GLN A 75 6.70 -16.83 2.40
CA GLN A 75 7.40 -15.59 2.79
C GLN A 75 6.85 -14.94 4.08
N ARG A 76 5.95 -15.62 4.80
CA ARG A 76 5.26 -15.06 5.95
C ARG A 76 5.45 -15.92 7.20
N ASP A 77 5.48 -15.24 8.34
CA ASP A 77 5.32 -15.92 9.63
C ASP A 77 3.84 -16.09 9.92
N MET A 78 3.45 -17.30 10.34
CA MET A 78 2.07 -17.62 10.70
C MET A 78 2.00 -18.03 12.16
N ASP A 79 1.31 -17.22 12.95
CA ASP A 79 1.02 -17.48 14.36
C ASP A 79 -0.45 -17.85 14.52
N THR A 80 -0.72 -18.86 15.33
CA THR A 80 -2.08 -19.27 15.71
C THR A 80 -2.29 -19.01 17.18
N TYR A 81 -3.42 -18.41 17.54
CA TYR A 81 -3.70 -18.02 18.91
C TYR A 81 -5.18 -18.14 19.26
N LYS A 82 -5.49 -18.05 20.55
CA LYS A 82 -6.87 -18.02 21.05
C LYS A 82 -7.41 -16.61 20.93
N ALA A 83 -8.57 -16.47 20.28
CA ALA A 83 -9.25 -15.19 20.23
C ALA A 83 -9.69 -14.78 21.63
N THR A 84 -9.41 -13.53 22.00
CA THR A 84 -9.83 -12.96 23.29
C THR A 84 -11.07 -12.07 23.08
N GLY A 85 -11.94 -11.94 24.09
CA GLY A 85 -13.07 -11.01 24.09
C GLY A 85 -14.45 -11.66 24.23
N PRO A 86 -15.54 -10.86 24.17
CA PRO A 86 -16.91 -11.35 24.31
C PRO A 86 -17.24 -12.31 23.15
N GLY A 87 -17.28 -13.60 23.46
CA GLY A 87 -17.47 -14.68 22.49
C GLY A 87 -17.86 -15.97 23.20
N GLY A 88 -18.57 -16.85 22.50
CA GLY A 88 -18.99 -18.13 23.05
C GLY A 88 -17.82 -19.07 23.34
N GLN A 89 -18.10 -20.17 24.05
CA GLN A 89 -17.11 -21.17 24.49
C GLN A 89 -16.18 -21.65 23.35
N HIS A 90 -16.71 -21.76 22.13
CA HIS A 90 -15.95 -22.21 20.97
C HIS A 90 -14.83 -21.23 20.57
N ARG A 91 -15.05 -19.92 20.67
CA ARG A 91 -14.09 -18.88 20.24
C ARG A 91 -12.89 -18.77 21.19
N ASN A 92 -13.13 -18.95 22.49
CA ASN A 92 -12.12 -18.72 23.52
C ASN A 92 -11.32 -20.00 23.86
N LYS A 93 -11.87 -21.19 23.57
CA LYS A 93 -11.22 -22.48 23.89
C LYS A 93 -10.24 -22.95 22.80
N ARG A 94 -10.52 -22.67 21.53
CA ARG A 94 -9.73 -23.17 20.39
C ARG A 94 -8.82 -22.10 19.81
N GLU A 95 -7.63 -22.52 19.37
CA GLU A 95 -6.64 -21.67 18.68
C GLU A 95 -7.02 -21.48 17.21
N THR A 96 -8.21 -20.93 16.97
CA THR A 96 -8.72 -20.72 15.61
C THR A 96 -8.28 -19.39 15.01
N ALA A 97 -7.81 -18.44 15.81
CA ALA A 97 -7.37 -17.15 15.31
C ALA A 97 -5.99 -17.26 14.65
N VAL A 98 -5.81 -16.56 13.55
CA VAL A 98 -4.59 -16.58 12.75
C VAL A 98 -4.05 -15.17 12.60
N ARG A 99 -2.75 -15.00 12.86
CA ARG A 99 -1.99 -13.79 12.58
C ARG A 99 -0.91 -14.13 11.57
N LEU A 100 -0.81 -13.30 10.54
CA LEU A 100 0.16 -13.41 9.47
C LEU A 100 1.04 -12.17 9.47
N LYS A 101 2.34 -12.36 9.35
CA LYS A 101 3.31 -11.27 9.16
C LYS A 101 4.08 -11.52 7.88
N HIS A 102 3.97 -10.59 6.94
CA HIS A 102 4.80 -10.62 5.74
C HIS A 102 6.19 -10.11 6.10
N LEU A 103 7.21 -10.97 6.02
CA LEU A 103 8.57 -10.64 6.43
C LEU A 103 9.18 -9.48 5.65
N PRO A 104 9.14 -9.45 4.30
CA PRO A 104 9.86 -8.40 3.56
C PRO A 104 9.18 -7.03 3.64
N SER A 105 7.85 -6.95 3.83
CA SER A 105 7.16 -5.66 4.02
C SER A 105 6.93 -5.27 5.48
N GLY A 106 7.10 -6.20 6.42
CA GLY A 106 6.80 -6.00 7.84
C GLY A 106 5.30 -5.84 8.17
N ILE A 107 4.40 -6.04 7.20
CA ILE A 107 2.96 -5.82 7.38
C ILE A 107 2.33 -7.05 8.05
N THR A 108 1.51 -6.81 9.06
CA THR A 108 0.77 -7.85 9.78
C THR A 108 -0.72 -7.79 9.50
N ALA A 109 -1.35 -8.94 9.27
CA ALA A 109 -2.80 -9.10 9.14
C ALA A 109 -3.31 -10.18 10.10
N GLN A 110 -4.53 -10.04 10.60
CA GLN A 110 -5.13 -11.02 11.50
C GLN A 110 -6.60 -11.28 11.16
N ALA A 111 -7.06 -12.50 11.43
CA ALA A 111 -8.44 -12.91 11.27
C ALA A 111 -8.85 -13.92 12.36
N ALA A 112 -10.04 -13.72 12.94
CA ALA A 112 -10.57 -14.51 14.04
C ALA A 112 -12.10 -14.65 13.98
N GLU A 113 -12.69 -14.49 12.80
CA GLU A 113 -14.15 -14.41 12.60
C GLU A 113 -14.79 -15.78 12.51
N ASP A 114 -14.13 -16.71 11.81
CA ASP A 114 -14.65 -18.04 11.59
C ASP A 114 -14.26 -19.00 12.71
N ARG A 115 -15.10 -20.03 12.91
CA ARG A 115 -14.79 -21.19 13.75
C ARG A 115 -13.68 -22.09 13.18
N SER A 116 -13.36 -21.95 11.90
CA SER A 116 -12.36 -22.77 11.19
C SER A 116 -11.09 -21.98 10.98
N GLN A 117 -9.97 -22.56 11.41
CA GLN A 117 -8.63 -22.00 11.21
C GLN A 117 -8.31 -21.79 9.72
N HIS A 118 -8.72 -22.71 8.85
CA HIS A 118 -8.47 -22.63 7.40
C HIS A 118 -9.18 -21.43 6.78
N LYS A 119 -10.43 -21.16 7.20
CA LYS A 119 -11.16 -19.97 6.75
C LYS A 119 -10.51 -18.69 7.25
N ASN A 120 -10.12 -18.65 8.52
CA ASN A 120 -9.38 -17.51 9.07
C ASN A 120 -8.04 -17.30 8.36
N ARG A 121 -7.34 -18.38 7.97
CA ARG A 121 -6.08 -18.31 7.19
C ARG A 121 -6.31 -17.68 5.81
N ALA A 122 -7.37 -18.06 5.10
CA ALA A 122 -7.74 -17.48 3.80
C ALA A 122 -8.17 -16.01 3.93
N SER A 123 -8.96 -15.68 4.96
CA SER A 123 -9.37 -14.30 5.25
C SER A 123 -8.19 -13.41 5.63
N ALA A 124 -7.27 -13.92 6.46
CA ALA A 124 -6.04 -13.21 6.82
C ALA A 124 -5.14 -12.99 5.60
N LEU A 125 -5.05 -13.96 4.68
CA LEU A 125 -4.34 -13.83 3.41
C LEU A 125 -4.89 -12.71 2.54
N SER A 126 -6.21 -12.70 2.34
CA SER A 126 -6.88 -11.67 1.55
C SER A 126 -6.64 -10.28 2.15
N ARG A 127 -6.75 -10.14 3.47
CA ARG A 127 -6.42 -8.90 4.19
C ARG A 127 -4.97 -8.49 4.02
N LEU A 128 -4.04 -9.43 4.13
CA LEU A 128 -2.62 -9.16 3.98
C LEU A 128 -2.31 -8.61 2.59
N ARG A 129 -2.86 -9.22 1.53
CA ARG A 129 -2.72 -8.72 0.15
C ARG A 129 -3.26 -7.29 -0.01
N THR A 130 -4.45 -7.02 0.51
CA THR A 130 -5.04 -5.68 0.45
C THR A 130 -4.19 -4.66 1.22
N LEU A 131 -3.70 -4.99 2.42
CA LEU A 131 -2.84 -4.10 3.20
C LEU A 131 -1.50 -3.83 2.51
N ILE A 132 -0.88 -4.86 1.91
CA ILE A 132 0.33 -4.70 1.10
C ILE A 132 0.07 -3.74 -0.06
N ALA A 133 -1.03 -3.91 -0.81
CA ALA A 133 -1.39 -3.04 -1.93
C ALA A 133 -1.61 -1.56 -1.54
N LEU A 134 -2.11 -1.32 -0.32
CA LEU A 134 -2.41 0.02 0.20
C LEU A 134 -1.20 0.70 0.83
N ARG A 135 -0.24 -0.06 1.39
CA ARG A 135 0.86 0.50 2.20
C ARG A 135 2.19 0.50 1.47
N VAL A 136 2.46 -0.50 0.63
CA VAL A 136 3.70 -0.60 -0.13
C VAL A 136 3.57 0.22 -1.41
N ARG A 137 4.50 1.18 -1.58
CA ARG A 137 4.54 2.09 -2.72
C ARG A 137 5.83 1.90 -3.49
N ASN A 138 5.72 1.91 -4.81
CA ASN A 138 6.87 1.91 -5.69
C ASN A 138 6.89 3.23 -6.46
N GLN A 139 8.07 3.82 -6.62
CA GLN A 139 8.24 4.95 -7.50
C GLN A 139 8.18 4.45 -8.94
N ILE A 140 7.41 5.16 -9.78
CA ILE A 140 7.20 4.82 -11.18
C ILE A 140 7.70 5.98 -12.03
N ASP A 141 8.45 5.65 -13.07
CA ASP A 141 8.84 6.63 -14.08
C ASP A 141 7.67 6.94 -15.01
N LEU A 142 7.17 8.18 -14.96
CA LEU A 142 5.94 8.60 -15.64
C LEU A 142 6.03 8.51 -17.17
N GLU A 143 7.20 8.79 -17.75
CA GLU A 143 7.39 8.86 -19.22
C GLU A 143 7.38 7.49 -19.89
N ALA A 144 7.83 6.44 -19.20
CA ALA A 144 7.89 5.08 -19.71
C ALA A 144 6.76 4.18 -19.17
N TYR A 145 5.82 4.76 -18.40
CA TYR A 145 4.83 3.96 -17.69
C TYR A 145 3.78 3.39 -18.64
N SER A 146 3.76 2.06 -18.75
CA SER A 146 2.66 1.32 -19.36
C SER A 146 1.76 0.74 -18.27
N PRO A 147 0.45 1.06 -18.26
CA PRO A 147 -0.45 0.60 -17.21
C PRO A 147 -0.62 -0.93 -17.26
N PRO A 148 -0.49 -1.62 -16.12
CA PRO A 148 -0.63 -3.08 -16.06
C PRO A 148 -2.09 -3.51 -16.29
N ILE A 149 -2.27 -4.75 -16.75
CA ILE A 149 -3.59 -5.30 -17.14
C ILE A 149 -4.56 -5.28 -15.95
N GLU A 150 -4.07 -5.55 -14.75
CA GLU A 150 -4.86 -5.55 -13.52
C GLU A 150 -5.46 -4.18 -13.23
N LEU A 151 -4.73 -3.09 -13.54
CA LEU A 151 -5.24 -1.73 -13.41
C LEU A 151 -6.38 -1.51 -14.39
N LEU A 152 -6.18 -1.88 -15.67
CA LEU A 152 -7.18 -1.71 -16.73
C LEU A 152 -8.48 -2.49 -16.45
N GLN A 153 -8.40 -3.63 -15.75
CA GLN A 153 -9.56 -4.43 -15.34
C GLN A 153 -10.41 -3.75 -14.26
N ILE A 154 -9.84 -2.88 -13.44
CA ILE A 154 -10.57 -2.17 -12.38
C ILE A 154 -11.22 -0.90 -12.91
N LEU A 155 -10.62 -0.29 -13.94
CA LEU A 155 -11.14 0.93 -14.55
C LEU A 155 -12.55 0.73 -15.13
N PRO A 156 -13.40 1.78 -15.11
CA PRO A 156 -14.71 1.73 -15.72
C PRO A 156 -14.61 1.44 -17.23
N LEU A 157 -15.61 0.74 -17.77
CA LEU A 157 -15.66 0.28 -19.16
C LEU A 157 -15.52 1.40 -20.22
N LYS A 158 -15.76 2.66 -19.84
CA LYS A 158 -15.65 3.85 -20.72
C LYS A 158 -14.24 4.44 -20.80
N SER A 159 -13.20 3.76 -20.30
CA SER A 159 -11.81 4.23 -20.37
C SER A 159 -11.26 4.13 -21.79
N THR A 160 -10.56 5.18 -22.25
CA THR A 160 -9.97 5.20 -23.60
C THR A 160 -8.86 4.16 -23.77
N ILE A 161 -8.18 3.78 -22.69
CA ILE A 161 -7.04 2.84 -22.71
C ILE A 161 -7.50 1.38 -22.66
N ARG A 162 -8.78 1.12 -22.40
CA ARG A 162 -9.29 -0.24 -22.26
C ARG A 162 -9.58 -0.84 -23.63
N GLY A 163 -8.71 -1.74 -24.08
CA GLY A 163 -8.97 -2.61 -25.24
C GLY A 163 -10.07 -3.63 -24.96
N SER A 164 -10.63 -4.22 -26.03
CA SER A 164 -11.57 -5.36 -25.98
C SER A 164 -11.00 -6.57 -25.22
N ASP A 165 -9.67 -6.62 -25.12
CA ASP A 165 -8.88 -7.79 -24.74
C ASP A 165 -8.78 -7.94 -23.21
N VAL A 166 -9.16 -6.90 -22.46
CA VAL A 166 -8.97 -6.77 -21.01
C VAL A 166 -10.04 -7.51 -20.19
N GLY A 167 -11.15 -7.93 -20.80
CA GLY A 167 -12.22 -8.72 -20.15
C GLY A 167 -13.30 -7.85 -19.47
N ASN A 168 -13.91 -8.31 -18.36
CA ASN A 168 -14.96 -7.59 -17.61
C ASN A 168 -14.38 -6.72 -16.47
N GLN A 169 -15.14 -5.71 -16.03
CA GLN A 169 -14.73 -4.87 -14.90
C GLN A 169 -14.73 -5.66 -13.59
N ILE A 170 -13.66 -5.51 -12.81
CA ILE A 170 -13.43 -6.22 -11.55
C ILE A 170 -13.79 -5.32 -10.36
N GLY A 171 -14.58 -5.88 -9.43
CA GLY A 171 -14.95 -5.20 -8.18
C GLY A 171 -14.05 -5.58 -6.99
N PRO A 172 -14.26 -4.93 -5.83
CA PRO A 172 -13.38 -5.02 -4.66
C PRO A 172 -13.31 -6.39 -3.99
N LYS A 173 -14.29 -7.27 -4.26
CA LYS A 173 -14.33 -8.63 -3.72
C LYS A 173 -13.39 -9.61 -4.44
N ASN A 174 -12.82 -9.21 -5.57
CA ASN A 174 -11.97 -10.08 -6.37
C ASN A 174 -10.49 -9.95 -5.96
N PRO A 175 -9.73 -11.04 -5.86
CA PRO A 175 -8.30 -10.98 -5.53
C PRO A 175 -7.48 -10.12 -6.51
N LYS A 176 -7.86 -10.09 -7.80
CA LYS A 176 -7.20 -9.27 -8.83
C LYS A 176 -7.40 -7.77 -8.65
N PHE A 177 -8.29 -7.36 -7.75
CA PHE A 177 -8.50 -5.95 -7.43
C PHE A 177 -7.31 -5.34 -6.68
N ALA A 178 -6.66 -6.10 -5.78
CA ALA A 178 -5.50 -5.63 -5.01
C ALA A 178 -4.32 -5.12 -5.87
N PRO A 179 -3.82 -5.86 -6.89
CA PRO A 179 -2.74 -5.38 -7.74
C PRO A 179 -3.11 -4.15 -8.57
N GLY A 180 -4.32 -4.09 -9.13
CA GLY A 180 -4.73 -2.90 -9.90
C GLY A 180 -4.91 -1.65 -9.03
N MET A 181 -5.42 -1.80 -7.79
CA MET A 181 -5.44 -0.71 -6.80
C MET A 181 -4.04 -0.20 -6.50
N LYS A 182 -3.08 -1.11 -6.29
CA LYS A 182 -1.69 -0.74 -6.02
C LYS A 182 -1.12 0.10 -7.16
N ALA A 183 -1.24 -0.39 -8.38
CA ALA A 183 -0.75 0.32 -9.56
C ALA A 183 -1.38 1.72 -9.71
N MET A 184 -2.68 1.85 -9.44
CA MET A 184 -3.36 3.15 -9.48
C MET A 184 -2.81 4.10 -8.40
N LEU A 185 -2.61 3.61 -7.18
CA LEU A 185 -2.11 4.41 -6.08
C LEU A 185 -0.63 4.80 -6.27
N ASP A 186 0.18 3.94 -6.89
CA ASP A 186 1.57 4.24 -7.25
C ASP A 186 1.64 5.37 -8.30
N LEU A 187 0.70 5.40 -9.25
CA LEU A 187 0.54 6.55 -10.16
C LEU A 187 0.16 7.82 -9.42
N ILE A 188 -0.87 7.76 -8.57
CA ILE A 188 -1.32 8.92 -7.78
C ILE A 188 -0.16 9.45 -6.92
N TYR A 189 0.65 8.56 -6.35
CA TYR A 189 1.83 8.93 -5.57
C TYR A 189 2.89 9.63 -6.42
N SER A 190 3.15 9.12 -7.62
CA SER A 190 4.13 9.69 -8.57
C SER A 190 3.69 11.08 -9.09
N VAL A 191 2.38 11.28 -9.22
CA VAL A 191 1.74 12.54 -9.65
C VAL A 191 1.35 13.41 -8.44
N GLU A 192 2.02 13.23 -7.31
CA GLU A 192 1.91 14.05 -6.10
C GLU A 192 0.47 14.22 -5.54
N GLY A 193 -0.39 13.21 -5.70
CA GLY A 193 -1.76 13.22 -5.18
C GLY A 193 -2.78 13.93 -6.07
N SER A 194 -2.40 14.36 -7.27
CA SER A 194 -3.31 14.99 -8.24
C SER A 194 -4.16 13.94 -8.97
N VAL A 195 -5.47 13.92 -8.66
CA VAL A 195 -6.46 13.05 -9.32
C VAL A 195 -6.65 13.44 -10.78
N SER A 196 -6.54 14.73 -11.09
CA SER A 196 -6.78 15.25 -12.44
C SER A 196 -5.72 14.78 -13.43
N GLU A 197 -4.45 14.85 -13.04
CA GLU A 197 -3.33 14.41 -13.87
C GLU A 197 -3.29 12.89 -13.99
N THR A 198 -3.52 12.17 -12.88
CA THR A 198 -3.67 10.71 -12.93
C THR A 198 -4.79 10.28 -13.90
N ALA A 199 -5.93 10.96 -13.89
CA ALA A 199 -7.04 10.65 -14.79
C ALA A 199 -6.67 10.87 -16.27
N LYS A 200 -5.88 11.91 -16.58
CA LYS A 200 -5.38 12.15 -17.95
C LYS A 200 -4.48 11.01 -18.42
N LEU A 201 -3.54 10.57 -17.57
CA LEU A 201 -2.65 9.43 -17.87
C LEU A 201 -3.44 8.14 -18.11
N LEU A 202 -4.57 7.96 -17.43
CA LEU A 202 -5.44 6.79 -17.58
C LEU A 202 -6.51 6.93 -18.68
N GLY A 203 -6.56 8.07 -19.39
CA GLY A 203 -7.60 8.31 -20.40
C GLY A 203 -9.02 8.29 -19.81
N LEU A 204 -9.17 8.84 -18.60
CA LEU A 204 -10.42 8.90 -17.83
C LEU A 204 -10.84 10.34 -17.56
N SER A 205 -12.16 10.56 -17.41
CA SER A 205 -12.63 11.80 -16.78
C SER A 205 -12.26 11.82 -15.31
N THR A 206 -11.94 13.01 -14.78
CA THR A 206 -11.61 13.20 -13.36
C THR A 206 -12.73 12.69 -12.44
N GLY A 207 -13.99 12.90 -12.83
CA GLY A 207 -15.16 12.42 -12.11
C GLY A 207 -15.37 10.90 -12.19
N ALA A 208 -14.86 10.21 -13.21
CA ALA A 208 -14.88 8.75 -13.25
C ALA A 208 -13.86 8.16 -12.26
N LEU A 209 -12.64 8.72 -12.25
CA LEU A 209 -11.60 8.31 -11.31
C LEU A 209 -12.00 8.62 -9.86
N SER A 210 -12.61 9.78 -9.60
CA SER A 210 -13.07 10.11 -8.24
C SER A 210 -14.16 9.16 -7.74
N ARG A 211 -15.13 8.78 -8.59
CA ARG A 211 -16.16 7.79 -8.23
C ARG A 211 -15.58 6.42 -7.92
N LEU A 212 -14.57 6.00 -8.68
CA LEU A 212 -13.83 4.76 -8.43
C LEU A 212 -13.08 4.82 -7.08
N ILE A 213 -12.44 5.94 -6.76
CA ILE A 213 -11.76 6.10 -5.46
C ILE A 213 -12.77 6.10 -4.30
N LEU A 214 -13.93 6.70 -4.50
CA LEU A 214 -14.98 6.80 -3.49
C LEU A 214 -15.81 5.52 -3.34
N SER A 215 -15.72 4.54 -4.26
CA SER A 215 -16.43 3.27 -4.12
C SER A 215 -15.90 2.43 -2.97
N ASP A 216 -14.61 2.57 -2.65
CA ASP A 216 -13.94 1.79 -1.63
C ASP A 216 -13.31 2.67 -0.56
N ASP A 217 -13.71 2.46 0.69
CA ASP A 217 -13.26 3.27 1.80
C ASP A 217 -11.74 3.20 2.01
N SER A 218 -11.17 2.01 1.80
CA SER A 218 -9.73 1.79 1.93
C SER A 218 -8.93 2.60 0.88
N LEU A 219 -9.45 2.70 -0.35
CA LEU A 219 -8.84 3.51 -1.40
C LEU A 219 -8.95 5.00 -1.09
N ARG A 220 -10.15 5.44 -0.69
CA ARG A 220 -10.40 6.82 -0.29
C ARG A 220 -9.46 7.28 0.82
N VAL A 221 -9.29 6.46 1.86
CA VAL A 221 -8.36 6.74 2.97
C VAL A 221 -6.92 6.83 2.45
N ALA A 222 -6.44 5.84 1.68
CA ALA A 222 -5.07 5.84 1.16
C ALA A 222 -4.78 7.05 0.24
N VAL A 223 -5.70 7.40 -0.65
CA VAL A 223 -5.56 8.59 -1.51
C VAL A 223 -5.59 9.87 -0.68
N ASN A 224 -6.45 9.95 0.32
CA ASN A 224 -6.50 11.11 1.21
C ASN A 224 -5.23 11.25 2.06
N GLU A 225 -4.59 10.15 2.47
CA GLU A 225 -3.27 10.19 3.11
C GLU A 225 -2.20 10.77 2.17
N ILE A 226 -2.15 10.31 0.91
CA ILE A 226 -1.22 10.84 -0.10
C ILE A 226 -1.48 12.33 -0.32
N ARG A 227 -2.75 12.73 -0.50
CA ARG A 227 -3.16 14.13 -0.69
C ARG A 227 -2.82 15.00 0.52
N ALA A 228 -3.06 14.51 1.73
CA ALA A 228 -2.73 15.22 2.96
C ALA A 228 -1.21 15.42 3.10
N SER A 229 -0.40 14.41 2.72
CA SER A 229 1.07 14.53 2.74
C SER A 229 1.60 15.62 1.80
N LYS A 230 0.84 15.92 0.74
CA LYS A 230 1.15 16.96 -0.26
C LYS A 230 0.37 18.27 -0.03
N GLY A 231 -0.36 18.39 1.08
CA GLY A 231 -1.11 19.60 1.44
C GLY A 231 -2.40 19.83 0.64
N LEU A 232 -2.89 18.83 -0.09
CA LEU A 232 -4.12 18.90 -0.87
C LEU A 232 -5.36 18.60 -0.02
N LYS A 233 -6.50 19.19 -0.40
CA LYS A 233 -7.79 18.93 0.27
C LYS A 233 -8.23 17.46 0.09
N PRO A 234 -8.77 16.82 1.13
CA PRO A 234 -9.27 15.45 1.04
C PRO A 234 -10.48 15.36 0.11
N LEU A 235 -10.63 14.21 -0.54
CA LEU A 235 -11.82 13.85 -1.32
C LEU A 235 -12.96 13.49 -0.35
N ARG A 236 -14.17 14.00 -0.65
CA ARG A 236 -15.39 13.80 0.11
C ARG A 236 -16.43 13.11 -0.77
#